data_AF-A0A928Q6F1-F1
#
_entry.id   AF-A0A928Q6F1-F1
#
_cell.length_a   1.000
_cell.length_b   1.000
_cell.length_c   1.000
_cell.angle_alpha   90.00
_cell.angle_beta   90.00
_cell.angle_gamma   90.00
#
_symmetry.space_group_name_H-M   'P 1'
#
loop_
_entity.id
_entity.type
_entity.pdbx_description
1 polymer ?
#
loop_
_entity_poly.entity_id
_entity_poly.type
_entity_poly.pdbx_seq_one_letter_code
_entity_poly.pdbx_strand_id
1 'polypeptide(L)'
;LAEGYIMFKDTDPQKAAEYLEHAVSLFELADSTRSNEDQGEQKKFYPATTWVDDLMYAANWLYIATGEQKYLDLCATDYIPQFPTESQSTAWKYTWGFCWDDTTQAAALLYAINTGKTEWINHISHHLDYWIDGYGGKQIQYTPDGLAYLMNWGSLRHMANTAWIAQLACDTIFKDDAALSSKYNTWAKEQMNYAFGDNNLGMSYILGMGDLQPTAFHHRTASGIHDDHWNDLGQESSAEGWQTEYAHTLYGALVGGPNSSGEYTNNVSQYEYSEVAIDYNAGFTAALCALVDDYGGEILTNFPPTEEPKWSEWKIAATLNGKGNSYTEIKAWAMNHTAWPARVAKNISYNYYFDVSELLAAGLSVEDITVKSNSQQYQEGQQGYATVSGPYKYEGDPTGNTYYAKIQFEDGRAIQPTGQSEHRDEVQFRISIPDAINGTPTTGAWDPTNDWSYEGVEDAPNELKSADALNEHITMYVDNVLVWGTEPNGKTAGDISKLRGDADTDGDFDLTDIALVGKYLINESDLNKTGAENCDMNTDKKLNVFDWIIMKRETTA
;
A
#
# COMPACT_ATOMS: atom_id res chain seq x y z
N LEU A 1 -10.51 -8.39 -22.99
CA LEU A 1 -9.58 -9.19 -23.83
C LEU A 1 -9.69 -8.85 -25.32
N ALA A 2 -10.89 -8.87 -25.92
CA ALA A 2 -11.08 -8.44 -27.32
C ALA A 2 -10.54 -7.00 -27.58
N GLU A 3 -10.81 -6.06 -26.67
CA GLU A 3 -10.20 -4.72 -26.67
C GLU A 3 -8.66 -4.77 -26.61
N GLY A 4 -8.11 -5.64 -25.75
CA GLY A 4 -6.66 -5.85 -25.66
C GLY A 4 -6.06 -6.30 -26.99
N TYR A 5 -6.72 -7.18 -27.74
CA TYR A 5 -6.28 -7.51 -29.10
C TYR A 5 -6.23 -6.27 -29.99
N ILE A 6 -7.28 -5.43 -29.98
CA ILE A 6 -7.34 -4.21 -30.80
C ILE A 6 -6.18 -3.26 -30.46
N MET A 7 -5.87 -3.09 -29.17
CA MET A 7 -4.82 -2.19 -28.69
C MET A 7 -3.40 -2.68 -29.01
N PHE A 8 -3.17 -4.00 -28.93
CA PHE A 8 -1.83 -4.58 -29.03
C PHE A 8 -1.51 -5.21 -30.39
N LYS A 9 -2.47 -5.41 -31.30
CA LYS A 9 -2.26 -6.15 -32.57
C LYS A 9 -1.11 -5.60 -33.43
N ASP A 10 -0.80 -4.31 -33.32
CA ASP A 10 0.26 -3.66 -34.10
C ASP A 10 1.59 -3.57 -33.34
N THR A 11 1.57 -3.50 -32.01
CA THR A 11 2.76 -3.28 -31.15
C THR A 11 3.29 -4.57 -30.50
N ASP A 12 2.40 -5.48 -30.15
CA ASP A 12 2.69 -6.83 -29.64
C ASP A 12 1.69 -7.86 -30.23
N PRO A 13 1.90 -8.29 -31.49
CA PRO A 13 0.96 -9.15 -32.19
C PRO A 13 0.81 -10.54 -31.55
N GLN A 14 1.86 -11.06 -30.91
CA GLN A 14 1.81 -12.35 -30.24
C GLN A 14 0.90 -12.26 -29.02
N LYS A 15 1.08 -11.23 -28.19
CA LYS A 15 0.22 -11.02 -27.02
C LYS A 15 -1.23 -10.74 -27.40
N ALA A 16 -1.43 -9.96 -28.46
CA ALA A 16 -2.76 -9.70 -29.00
C ALA A 16 -3.46 -10.99 -29.45
N ALA A 17 -2.75 -11.89 -30.13
CA ALA A 17 -3.29 -13.17 -30.56
C ALA A 17 -3.75 -14.03 -29.37
N GLU A 18 -2.94 -14.10 -28.29
CA GLU A 18 -3.34 -14.77 -27.04
C GLU A 18 -4.63 -14.16 -26.45
N TYR A 19 -4.73 -12.82 -26.42
CA TYR A 19 -5.93 -12.16 -25.93
C TYR A 19 -7.16 -12.47 -26.77
N LEU A 20 -7.03 -12.51 -28.10
CA LEU A 20 -8.16 -12.82 -28.96
C LEU A 20 -8.61 -14.28 -28.80
N GLU A 21 -7.66 -15.23 -28.74
CA GLU A 21 -7.95 -16.65 -28.51
C GLU A 21 -8.75 -16.84 -27.21
N HIS A 22 -8.29 -16.23 -26.11
CA HIS A 22 -8.99 -16.30 -24.84
C HIS A 22 -10.32 -15.53 -24.84
N ALA A 23 -10.42 -14.40 -25.54
CA ALA A 23 -11.68 -13.67 -25.66
C ALA A 23 -12.77 -14.51 -26.34
N VAL A 24 -12.41 -15.18 -27.44
CA VAL A 24 -13.33 -16.07 -28.16
C VAL A 24 -13.73 -17.25 -27.28
N SER A 25 -12.77 -17.91 -26.63
CA SER A 25 -13.04 -19.07 -25.77
C SER A 25 -13.95 -18.72 -24.58
N LEU A 26 -13.71 -17.60 -23.90
CA LEU A 26 -14.55 -17.15 -22.78
C LEU A 26 -15.95 -16.74 -23.24
N PHE A 27 -16.05 -16.08 -24.39
CA PHE A 27 -17.36 -15.74 -24.97
C PHE A 27 -18.16 -16.99 -25.33
N GLU A 28 -17.56 -17.98 -25.98
CA GLU A 28 -18.24 -19.25 -26.31
C GLU A 28 -18.71 -19.99 -25.06
N LEU A 29 -17.90 -20.00 -24.00
CA LEU A 29 -18.30 -20.56 -22.71
C LEU A 29 -19.50 -19.81 -22.11
N ALA A 30 -19.44 -18.48 -22.04
CA ALA A 30 -20.51 -17.67 -21.48
C ALA A 30 -21.80 -17.79 -22.31
N ASP A 31 -21.69 -17.76 -23.65
CA ASP A 31 -22.83 -17.83 -24.57
C ASP A 31 -23.47 -19.23 -24.63
N SER A 32 -22.70 -20.29 -24.39
CA SER A 32 -23.26 -21.64 -24.24
C SER A 32 -23.92 -21.85 -22.87
N THR A 33 -23.50 -21.09 -21.84
CA THR A 33 -23.98 -21.23 -20.46
C THR A 33 -25.22 -20.38 -20.16
N ARG A 34 -25.22 -19.09 -20.54
CA ARG A 34 -26.33 -18.14 -20.38
C ARG A 34 -27.00 -18.19 -19.00
N SER A 35 -26.19 -18.16 -17.94
CA SER A 35 -26.65 -18.26 -16.56
C SER A 35 -25.72 -17.53 -15.61
N ASN A 36 -26.32 -16.89 -14.60
CA ASN A 36 -25.64 -16.24 -13.48
C ASN A 36 -25.90 -16.98 -12.15
N GLU A 37 -26.28 -18.25 -12.18
CA GLU A 37 -26.59 -18.99 -10.95
C GLU A 37 -25.32 -19.30 -10.13
N ASP A 38 -24.25 -19.72 -10.80
CA ASP A 38 -22.97 -20.06 -10.17
C ASP A 38 -21.97 -18.90 -10.28
N GLN A 39 -22.00 -18.03 -9.28
CA GLN A 39 -21.09 -16.89 -9.17
C GLN A 39 -19.98 -17.10 -8.12
N GLY A 40 -19.97 -18.23 -7.40
CA GLY A 40 -19.02 -18.44 -6.30
C GLY A 40 -19.06 -17.34 -5.22
N GLU A 41 -17.90 -17.08 -4.60
CA GLU A 41 -17.76 -16.14 -3.48
C GLU A 41 -17.96 -14.66 -3.88
N GLN A 42 -17.73 -14.33 -5.15
CA GLN A 42 -17.82 -12.96 -5.66
C GLN A 42 -19.23 -12.39 -5.52
N LYS A 43 -20.27 -13.25 -5.50
CA LYS A 43 -21.68 -12.87 -5.35
C LYS A 43 -21.97 -12.01 -4.12
N LYS A 44 -21.13 -12.13 -3.08
CA LYS A 44 -21.27 -11.35 -1.84
C LYS A 44 -20.84 -9.88 -1.99
N PHE A 45 -20.02 -9.59 -3.00
CA PHE A 45 -19.39 -8.29 -3.21
C PHE A 45 -19.79 -7.67 -4.55
N TYR A 46 -19.73 -8.47 -5.62
CA TYR A 46 -20.01 -8.08 -7.01
C TYR A 46 -21.07 -9.00 -7.64
N PRO A 47 -22.29 -9.06 -7.10
CA PRO A 47 -23.34 -9.92 -7.67
C PRO A 47 -23.68 -9.49 -9.09
N ALA A 48 -23.51 -10.40 -10.06
CA ALA A 48 -23.93 -10.21 -11.43
C ALA A 48 -25.46 -10.36 -11.54
N THR A 49 -26.14 -9.34 -12.03
CA THR A 49 -27.61 -9.30 -12.12
C THR A 49 -28.15 -9.86 -13.43
N THR A 50 -27.38 -9.77 -14.51
CA THR A 50 -27.72 -10.26 -15.85
C THR A 50 -26.45 -10.71 -16.57
N TRP A 51 -26.59 -11.61 -17.55
CA TRP A 51 -25.51 -12.03 -18.45
C TRP A 51 -25.73 -11.50 -19.87
N VAL A 52 -26.93 -10.97 -20.15
CA VAL A 52 -27.38 -10.60 -21.50
C VAL A 52 -26.62 -9.39 -22.01
N ASP A 53 -26.48 -8.40 -21.15
CA ASP A 53 -25.72 -7.17 -21.39
C ASP A 53 -24.24 -7.48 -21.56
N ASP A 54 -23.62 -8.31 -20.70
CA ASP A 54 -22.23 -8.73 -20.85
C ASP A 54 -21.97 -9.45 -22.19
N LEU A 55 -22.85 -10.39 -22.57
CA LEU A 55 -22.73 -11.07 -23.87
C LEU A 55 -22.95 -10.12 -25.04
N MET A 56 -23.91 -9.18 -24.93
CA MET A 56 -24.12 -8.17 -25.97
C MET A 56 -22.91 -7.23 -26.09
N TYR A 57 -22.32 -6.83 -24.97
CA TYR A 57 -21.12 -5.99 -24.92
C TYR A 57 -19.92 -6.72 -25.53
N ALA A 58 -19.65 -7.95 -25.08
CA ALA A 58 -18.56 -8.78 -25.57
C ALA A 58 -18.69 -9.13 -27.07
N ALA A 59 -19.90 -9.44 -27.53
CA ALA A 59 -20.16 -9.72 -28.95
C ALA A 59 -19.85 -8.50 -29.84
N ASN A 60 -20.25 -7.30 -29.42
CA ASN A 60 -19.90 -6.08 -30.15
C ASN A 60 -18.38 -5.87 -30.22
N TRP A 61 -17.64 -6.08 -29.13
CA TRP A 61 -16.19 -6.00 -29.15
C TRP A 61 -15.53 -7.08 -30.00
N LEU A 62 -16.03 -8.31 -29.98
CA LEU A 62 -15.54 -9.38 -30.83
C LEU A 62 -15.81 -9.13 -32.30
N TYR A 63 -16.93 -8.51 -32.65
CA TYR A 63 -17.18 -8.02 -34.01
C TYR A 63 -16.12 -7.00 -34.43
N ILE A 64 -15.82 -6.00 -33.59
CA ILE A 64 -14.77 -5.00 -33.90
C ILE A 64 -13.40 -5.67 -34.04
N ALA A 65 -13.08 -6.64 -33.18
CA ALA A 65 -11.81 -7.34 -33.19
C ALA A 65 -11.62 -8.26 -34.42
N THR A 66 -12.66 -8.97 -34.82
CA THR A 66 -12.57 -10.06 -35.82
C THR A 66 -13.14 -9.71 -37.20
N GLY A 67 -14.08 -8.77 -37.25
CA GLY A 67 -14.93 -8.51 -38.42
C GLY A 67 -15.97 -9.60 -38.70
N GLU A 68 -16.14 -10.59 -37.82
CA GLU A 68 -17.08 -11.69 -38.05
C GLU A 68 -18.53 -11.29 -37.73
N GLN A 69 -19.37 -11.27 -38.75
CA GLN A 69 -20.78 -10.87 -38.67
C GLN A 69 -21.61 -11.69 -37.66
N LYS A 70 -21.21 -12.94 -37.39
CA LYS A 70 -21.89 -13.84 -36.45
C LYS A 70 -22.14 -13.21 -35.08
N TYR A 71 -21.24 -12.34 -34.62
CA TYR A 71 -21.37 -11.69 -33.31
C TYR A 71 -22.49 -10.65 -33.29
N LEU A 72 -22.63 -9.84 -34.35
CA LEU A 72 -23.77 -8.90 -34.47
C LEU A 72 -25.09 -9.62 -34.72
N ASP A 73 -25.05 -10.77 -35.40
CA ASP A 73 -26.23 -11.61 -35.60
C ASP A 73 -26.73 -12.14 -34.26
N LEU A 74 -25.85 -12.65 -33.39
CA LEU A 74 -26.18 -13.04 -32.00
C LEU A 74 -26.79 -11.88 -31.21
N CYS A 75 -26.23 -10.66 -31.31
CA CYS A 75 -26.84 -9.49 -30.69
C CYS A 75 -28.30 -9.32 -31.15
N ALA A 76 -28.56 -9.39 -32.46
CA ALA A 76 -29.89 -9.16 -33.02
C ALA A 76 -30.90 -10.27 -32.69
N THR A 77 -30.48 -11.53 -32.69
CA THR A 77 -31.40 -12.68 -32.55
C THR A 77 -31.60 -13.12 -31.11
N ASP A 78 -30.57 -12.98 -30.26
CA ASP A 78 -30.54 -13.66 -28.97
C ASP A 78 -30.52 -12.68 -27.79
N TYR A 79 -29.76 -11.58 -27.90
CA TYR A 79 -29.56 -10.66 -26.76
C TYR A 79 -30.52 -9.48 -26.77
N ILE A 80 -30.68 -8.78 -27.91
CA ILE A 80 -31.59 -7.63 -28.04
C ILE A 80 -33.05 -7.96 -27.67
N PRO A 81 -33.62 -9.14 -28.00
CA PRO A 81 -34.97 -9.51 -27.55
C PRO A 81 -35.12 -9.60 -26.02
N GLN A 82 -34.01 -9.73 -25.29
CA GLN A 82 -33.94 -9.77 -23.83
C GLN A 82 -33.44 -8.46 -23.23
N PHE A 83 -33.18 -7.44 -24.06
CA PHE A 83 -32.74 -6.12 -23.59
C PHE A 83 -33.74 -5.56 -22.56
N PRO A 84 -33.25 -5.06 -21.41
CA PRO A 84 -34.13 -4.67 -20.32
C PRO A 84 -35.07 -3.53 -20.74
N THR A 85 -36.28 -3.51 -20.19
CA THR A 85 -37.24 -2.42 -20.38
C THR A 85 -37.40 -1.59 -19.12
N GLU A 86 -37.82 -0.34 -19.29
CA GLU A 86 -38.22 0.49 -18.17
C GLU A 86 -39.39 -0.15 -17.38
N SER A 87 -39.39 0.05 -16.07
CA SER A 87 -40.45 -0.46 -15.20
C SER A 87 -41.83 0.03 -15.67
N GLN A 88 -42.77 -0.92 -15.82
CA GLN A 88 -44.13 -0.67 -16.31
C GLN A 88 -44.21 -0.03 -17.70
N SER A 89 -43.18 -0.22 -18.53
CA SER A 89 -43.09 0.32 -19.89
C SER A 89 -42.53 -0.72 -20.87
N THR A 90 -42.80 -0.53 -22.15
CA THR A 90 -42.16 -1.31 -23.24
C THR A 90 -40.96 -0.59 -23.85
N ALA A 91 -40.62 0.61 -23.38
CA ALA A 91 -39.41 1.30 -23.79
C ALA A 91 -38.18 0.57 -23.26
N TRP A 92 -37.13 0.45 -24.08
CA TRP A 92 -35.82 -0.01 -23.62
C TRP A 92 -35.35 0.82 -22.43
N LYS A 93 -34.75 0.15 -21.45
CA LYS A 93 -34.25 0.77 -20.22
C LYS A 93 -33.15 1.77 -20.58
N TYR A 94 -33.39 3.04 -20.28
CA TYR A 94 -32.48 4.16 -20.51
C TYR A 94 -32.04 4.82 -19.20
N THR A 95 -32.69 4.47 -18.09
CA THR A 95 -32.28 4.83 -16.73
C THR A 95 -31.18 3.91 -16.21
N TRP A 96 -30.46 4.34 -15.17
CA TRP A 96 -29.18 3.77 -14.71
C TRP A 96 -27.97 4.29 -15.52
N GLY A 97 -26.79 3.70 -15.36
CA GLY A 97 -25.56 4.07 -16.08
C GLY A 97 -24.63 2.88 -16.26
N PHE A 98 -23.62 3.03 -17.11
CA PHE A 98 -22.61 1.99 -17.34
C PHE A 98 -21.77 1.75 -16.08
N CYS A 99 -21.71 0.50 -15.63
CA CYS A 99 -20.84 0.08 -14.52
C CYS A 99 -20.42 -1.38 -14.71
N TRP A 100 -19.74 -1.93 -13.70
CA TRP A 100 -19.24 -3.30 -13.70
C TRP A 100 -20.35 -4.37 -13.74
N ASP A 101 -21.58 -4.06 -13.29
CA ASP A 101 -22.72 -5.00 -13.25
C ASP A 101 -23.71 -4.80 -14.41
N ASP A 102 -23.76 -3.59 -14.99
CA ASP A 102 -24.73 -3.26 -16.04
C ASP A 102 -23.98 -2.59 -17.20
N THR A 103 -23.70 -3.38 -18.22
CA THR A 103 -23.02 -2.95 -19.44
C THR A 103 -23.99 -2.56 -20.55
N THR A 104 -25.30 -2.55 -20.26
CA THR A 104 -26.40 -2.38 -21.23
C THR A 104 -26.22 -1.13 -22.10
N GLN A 105 -25.91 0.02 -21.50
CA GLN A 105 -25.80 1.29 -22.22
C GLN A 105 -24.55 1.33 -23.10
N ALA A 106 -23.45 0.75 -22.64
CA ALA A 106 -22.22 0.62 -23.42
C ALA A 106 -22.40 -0.37 -24.58
N ALA A 107 -23.09 -1.49 -24.36
CA ALA A 107 -23.43 -2.46 -25.40
C ALA A 107 -24.34 -1.85 -26.48
N ALA A 108 -25.32 -1.04 -26.07
CA ALA A 108 -26.18 -0.30 -26.98
C ALA A 108 -25.40 0.72 -27.82
N LEU A 109 -24.45 1.45 -27.21
CA LEU A 109 -23.61 2.42 -27.93
C LEU A 109 -22.73 1.71 -28.96
N LEU A 110 -22.05 0.63 -28.57
CA LEU A 110 -21.24 -0.15 -29.52
C LEU A 110 -22.10 -0.73 -30.65
N TYR A 111 -23.31 -1.20 -30.36
CA TYR A 111 -24.21 -1.69 -31.40
C TYR A 111 -24.67 -0.57 -32.35
N ALA A 112 -24.92 0.63 -31.83
CA ALA A 112 -25.20 1.82 -32.64
C ALA A 112 -24.00 2.18 -33.54
N ILE A 113 -22.78 2.18 -33.01
CA ILE A 113 -21.53 2.42 -33.74
C ILE A 113 -21.35 1.38 -34.86
N ASN A 114 -21.52 0.10 -34.54
CA ASN A 114 -21.29 -1.02 -35.46
C ASN A 114 -22.32 -1.10 -36.59
N THR A 115 -23.55 -0.63 -36.36
CA THR A 115 -24.67 -0.84 -37.30
C THR A 115 -25.23 0.45 -37.91
N GLY A 116 -25.01 1.61 -37.31
CA GLY A 116 -25.59 2.89 -37.72
C GLY A 116 -27.12 2.96 -37.61
N LYS A 117 -27.76 2.01 -36.90
CA LYS A 117 -29.21 1.93 -36.78
C LYS A 117 -29.77 3.09 -35.95
N THR A 118 -30.67 3.86 -36.56
CA THR A 118 -31.23 5.08 -35.96
C THR A 118 -31.94 4.84 -34.63
N GLU A 119 -32.62 3.70 -34.45
CA GLU A 119 -33.29 3.38 -33.19
C GLU A 119 -32.32 3.23 -32.00
N TRP A 120 -31.10 2.74 -32.24
CA TRP A 120 -30.05 2.62 -31.23
C TRP A 120 -29.33 3.95 -30.99
N ILE A 121 -29.12 4.75 -32.03
CA ILE A 121 -28.62 6.12 -31.90
C ILE A 121 -29.58 6.96 -31.06
N ASN A 122 -30.89 6.87 -31.34
CA ASN A 122 -31.92 7.54 -30.54
C ASN A 122 -31.96 7.02 -29.10
N HIS A 123 -31.77 5.71 -28.89
CA HIS A 123 -31.70 5.15 -27.54
C HIS A 123 -30.57 5.76 -26.71
N ILE A 124 -29.37 5.93 -27.28
CA ILE A 124 -28.27 6.61 -26.58
C ILE A 124 -28.60 8.06 -26.29
N SER A 125 -29.24 8.78 -27.21
CA SER A 125 -29.71 10.14 -26.94
C SER A 125 -30.72 10.18 -25.78
N HIS A 126 -31.67 9.25 -25.71
CA HIS A 126 -32.62 9.14 -24.61
C HIS A 126 -31.96 8.84 -23.26
N HIS A 127 -30.93 7.97 -23.26
CA HIS A 127 -30.13 7.69 -22.07
C HIS A 127 -29.39 8.94 -21.59
N LEU A 128 -28.68 9.63 -22.48
CA LEU A 128 -27.96 10.86 -22.12
C LEU A 128 -28.92 11.99 -21.70
N ASP A 129 -30.06 12.14 -22.37
CA ASP A 129 -31.08 13.12 -21.98
C ASP A 129 -31.61 12.82 -20.58
N TYR A 130 -31.84 11.55 -20.19
CA TYR A 130 -32.20 11.20 -18.81
C TYR A 130 -31.16 11.71 -17.78
N TRP A 131 -29.87 11.64 -18.11
CA TRP A 131 -28.78 12.13 -17.27
C TRP A 131 -28.65 13.65 -17.24
N ILE A 132 -29.27 14.38 -18.17
CA ILE A 132 -29.07 15.82 -18.34
C ILE A 132 -30.34 16.59 -17.99
N ASP A 133 -31.34 16.58 -18.88
CA ASP A 133 -32.56 17.40 -18.81
C ASP A 133 -33.86 16.58 -18.69
N GLY A 134 -33.76 15.25 -18.72
CA GLY A 134 -34.81 14.29 -18.52
C GLY A 134 -35.39 13.70 -19.82
N TYR A 135 -35.77 12.43 -19.76
CA TYR A 135 -36.43 11.72 -20.85
C TYR A 135 -37.56 10.81 -20.32
N GLY A 136 -38.67 10.73 -21.05
CA GLY A 136 -39.80 9.86 -20.70
C GLY A 136 -40.40 10.14 -19.33
N GLY A 137 -40.35 11.40 -18.86
CA GLY A 137 -40.85 11.82 -17.54
C GLY A 137 -39.95 11.43 -16.37
N LYS A 138 -38.71 11.01 -16.64
CA LYS A 138 -37.68 10.70 -15.64
C LYS A 138 -36.45 11.56 -15.88
N GLN A 139 -35.76 11.93 -14.81
CA GLN A 139 -34.48 12.63 -14.86
C GLN A 139 -33.60 12.11 -13.73
N ILE A 140 -32.29 12.05 -13.94
CA ILE A 140 -31.34 11.78 -12.88
C ILE A 140 -31.47 12.84 -11.78
N GLN A 141 -31.19 12.47 -10.53
CA GLN A 141 -31.09 13.45 -9.47
C GLN A 141 -29.83 14.29 -9.68
N TYR A 142 -29.89 15.58 -9.35
CA TYR A 142 -28.71 16.43 -9.22
C TYR A 142 -28.52 16.83 -7.76
N THR A 143 -27.26 16.90 -7.30
CA THR A 143 -26.94 17.61 -6.06
C THR A 143 -27.27 19.10 -6.22
N PRO A 144 -27.49 19.85 -5.13
CA PRO A 144 -27.75 21.29 -5.19
C PRO A 144 -26.68 22.10 -5.93
N ASP A 145 -25.45 21.57 -6.01
CA ASP A 145 -24.29 22.21 -6.63
C ASP A 145 -23.88 21.60 -7.99
N GLY A 146 -24.67 20.67 -8.54
CA GLY A 146 -24.61 20.34 -9.97
C GLY A 146 -24.02 18.97 -10.35
N LEU A 147 -23.73 18.07 -9.40
CA LEU A 147 -23.35 16.69 -9.72
C LEU A 147 -24.58 15.86 -10.12
N ALA A 148 -24.51 15.18 -11.26
CA ALA A 148 -25.46 14.13 -11.62
C ALA A 148 -25.28 12.92 -10.69
N TYR A 149 -26.27 12.69 -9.83
CA TYR A 149 -26.20 11.77 -8.71
C TYR A 149 -27.12 10.56 -8.93
N LEU A 150 -26.53 9.40 -9.24
CA LEU A 150 -27.29 8.16 -9.42
C LEU A 150 -27.62 7.47 -8.10
N MET A 151 -26.62 7.32 -7.24
CA MET A 151 -26.73 6.66 -5.95
C MET A 151 -25.56 7.06 -5.05
N ASN A 152 -25.64 6.69 -3.76
CA ASN A 152 -24.63 7.00 -2.76
C ASN A 152 -23.30 6.27 -2.97
N TRP A 153 -23.33 5.04 -3.49
CA TRP A 153 -22.14 4.29 -3.79
C TRP A 153 -21.54 4.73 -5.12
N GLY A 154 -20.38 5.40 -5.09
CA GLY A 154 -19.65 5.78 -6.30
C GLY A 154 -20.45 6.72 -7.19
N SER A 155 -20.95 7.81 -6.62
CA SER A 155 -21.67 8.85 -7.37
C SER A 155 -20.80 9.41 -8.49
N LEU A 156 -19.53 9.70 -8.20
CA LEU A 156 -18.55 10.16 -9.19
C LEU A 156 -18.17 9.09 -10.22
N ARG A 157 -18.12 7.81 -9.82
CA ARG A 157 -17.91 6.69 -10.76
C ARG A 157 -18.99 6.64 -11.82
N HIS A 158 -20.26 6.70 -11.41
CA HIS A 158 -21.36 6.61 -12.37
C HIS A 158 -21.45 7.84 -13.26
N MET A 159 -21.19 9.02 -12.69
CA MET A 159 -21.03 10.25 -13.47
C MET A 159 -19.92 10.10 -14.51
N ALA A 160 -18.72 9.68 -14.10
CA ALA A 160 -17.55 9.64 -14.98
C ALA A 160 -17.71 8.61 -16.11
N ASN A 161 -18.29 7.44 -15.81
CA ASN A 161 -18.63 6.45 -16.83
C ASN A 161 -19.63 6.99 -17.86
N THR A 162 -20.59 7.81 -17.42
CA THR A 162 -21.59 8.41 -18.31
C THR A 162 -21.01 9.58 -19.10
N ALA A 163 -20.13 10.39 -18.50
CA ALA A 163 -19.36 11.42 -19.19
C ALA A 163 -18.54 10.81 -20.33
N TRP A 164 -17.90 9.67 -20.10
CA TRP A 164 -17.22 8.91 -21.15
C TRP A 164 -18.18 8.46 -22.27
N ILE A 165 -19.33 7.87 -21.94
CA ILE A 165 -20.33 7.47 -22.95
C ILE A 165 -20.77 8.67 -23.79
N ALA A 166 -21.00 9.82 -23.15
CA ALA A 166 -21.36 11.06 -23.84
C ALA A 166 -20.29 11.47 -24.86
N GLN A 167 -19.02 11.56 -24.44
CA GLN A 167 -17.91 11.95 -25.29
C GLN A 167 -17.70 10.96 -26.45
N LEU A 168 -17.68 9.65 -26.17
CA LEU A 168 -17.55 8.64 -27.21
C LEU A 168 -18.71 8.69 -28.20
N ALA A 169 -19.94 8.92 -27.74
CA ALA A 169 -21.10 9.06 -28.62
C ALA A 169 -20.99 10.31 -29.51
N CYS A 170 -20.48 11.42 -29.00
CA CYS A 170 -20.18 12.63 -29.76
C CYS A 170 -19.16 12.38 -30.87
N ASP A 171 -18.09 11.64 -30.60
CA ASP A 171 -17.04 11.38 -31.59
C ASP A 171 -17.44 10.35 -32.65
N THR A 172 -18.49 9.57 -32.38
CA THR A 172 -18.89 8.44 -33.22
C THR A 172 -20.25 8.64 -33.87
N ILE A 173 -21.34 8.43 -33.12
CA ILE A 173 -22.70 8.37 -33.64
C ILE A 173 -23.38 9.75 -33.76
N PHE A 174 -22.90 10.76 -33.03
CA PHE A 174 -23.41 12.13 -33.08
C PHE A 174 -22.44 13.12 -33.75
N LYS A 175 -21.32 12.65 -34.31
CA LYS A 175 -20.27 13.51 -34.90
C LYS A 175 -20.78 14.51 -35.95
N ASP A 176 -21.85 14.15 -36.66
CA ASP A 176 -22.47 14.97 -37.70
C ASP A 176 -23.69 15.79 -37.19
N ASP A 177 -24.06 15.64 -35.91
CA ASP A 177 -25.08 16.43 -35.22
C ASP A 177 -24.42 17.40 -34.22
N ALA A 178 -24.17 18.62 -34.69
CA ALA A 178 -23.51 19.65 -33.90
C ALA A 178 -24.29 20.05 -32.64
N ALA A 179 -25.62 19.94 -32.64
CA ALA A 179 -26.43 20.33 -31.48
C ALA A 179 -26.33 19.29 -30.37
N LEU A 180 -26.47 18.01 -30.70
CA LEU A 180 -26.30 16.91 -29.75
C LEU A 180 -24.84 16.83 -29.26
N SER A 181 -23.88 16.92 -30.17
CA SER A 181 -22.46 16.91 -29.81
C SER A 181 -22.10 18.03 -28.85
N SER A 182 -22.56 19.26 -29.12
CA SER A 182 -22.33 20.39 -28.22
C SER A 182 -23.01 20.20 -26.85
N LYS A 183 -24.24 19.68 -26.81
CA LYS A 183 -24.99 19.45 -25.56
C LYS A 183 -24.25 18.45 -24.66
N TYR A 184 -23.93 17.28 -25.21
CA TYR A 184 -23.40 16.16 -24.45
C TYR A 184 -21.94 16.36 -24.04
N ASN A 185 -21.08 16.93 -24.90
CA ASN A 185 -19.70 17.25 -24.52
C ASN A 185 -19.63 18.37 -23.47
N THR A 186 -20.51 19.37 -23.53
CA THR A 186 -20.55 20.43 -22.51
C THR A 186 -20.89 19.85 -21.14
N TRP A 187 -21.92 19.01 -21.07
CA TRP A 187 -22.28 18.34 -19.83
C TRP A 187 -21.15 17.44 -19.30
N ALA A 188 -20.56 16.60 -20.14
CA ALA A 188 -19.47 15.71 -19.73
C ALA A 188 -18.29 16.50 -19.13
N LYS A 189 -17.92 17.62 -19.76
CA LYS A 189 -16.89 18.52 -19.25
C LYS A 189 -17.26 19.15 -17.91
N GLU A 190 -18.48 19.66 -17.76
CA GLU A 190 -18.94 20.27 -16.50
C GLU A 190 -18.90 19.25 -15.35
N GLN A 191 -19.31 18.01 -15.61
CA GLN A 191 -19.27 16.95 -14.60
C GLN A 191 -17.83 16.52 -14.24
N MET A 192 -16.93 16.46 -15.22
CA MET A 192 -15.51 16.19 -14.96
C MET A 192 -14.86 17.34 -14.19
N ASN A 193 -15.17 18.60 -14.53
CA ASN A 193 -14.73 19.78 -13.77
C ASN A 193 -15.23 19.74 -12.32
N TYR A 194 -16.47 19.29 -12.09
CA TYR A 194 -16.99 19.08 -10.74
C TYR A 194 -16.09 18.14 -9.94
N ALA A 195 -15.68 17.01 -10.52
CA ALA A 195 -14.76 16.07 -9.87
C ALA A 195 -13.40 16.71 -9.54
N PHE A 196 -12.91 17.64 -10.37
CA PHE A 196 -11.65 18.36 -10.17
C PHE A 196 -11.72 19.58 -9.25
N GLY A 197 -12.89 19.96 -8.75
CA GLY A 197 -13.03 21.05 -7.78
C GLY A 197 -13.98 22.17 -8.17
N ASP A 198 -14.64 22.11 -9.34
CA ASP A 198 -15.73 23.04 -9.70
C ASP A 198 -17.04 22.63 -9.01
N ASN A 199 -16.98 22.66 -7.67
CA ASN A 199 -18.06 22.32 -6.76
C ASN A 199 -18.07 23.31 -5.59
N ASN A 200 -19.13 23.31 -4.78
CA ASN A 200 -19.26 24.30 -3.71
C ASN A 200 -18.22 24.16 -2.60
N LEU A 201 -17.52 23.01 -2.52
CA LEU A 201 -16.45 22.78 -1.57
C LEU A 201 -15.08 23.23 -2.10
N GLY A 202 -14.93 23.48 -3.41
CA GLY A 202 -13.63 23.70 -4.06
C GLY A 202 -12.71 22.48 -3.97
N MET A 203 -13.27 21.29 -3.74
CA MET A 203 -12.52 20.07 -3.42
C MET A 203 -12.34 19.20 -4.66
N SER A 204 -11.10 18.86 -4.99
CA SER A 204 -10.82 17.80 -5.94
C SER A 204 -11.08 16.45 -5.29
N TYR A 205 -11.93 15.63 -5.92
CA TYR A 205 -12.21 14.26 -5.49
C TYR A 205 -11.20 13.24 -6.05
N ILE A 206 -10.10 13.72 -6.64
CA ILE A 206 -9.02 12.89 -7.16
C ILE A 206 -7.84 13.00 -6.19
N LEU A 207 -7.44 11.87 -5.62
CA LEU A 207 -6.35 11.84 -4.65
C LEU A 207 -5.01 12.26 -5.30
N GLY A 208 -4.25 13.08 -4.58
CA GLY A 208 -3.00 13.67 -5.03
C GLY A 208 -3.14 14.79 -6.07
N MET A 209 -4.35 15.33 -6.27
CA MET A 209 -4.62 16.43 -7.22
C MET A 209 -5.42 17.56 -6.56
N GLY A 210 -5.24 18.79 -7.06
CA GLY A 210 -5.90 19.99 -6.54
C GLY A 210 -5.32 20.52 -5.22
N ASP A 211 -5.68 21.76 -4.87
CA ASP A 211 -5.22 22.41 -3.63
C ASP A 211 -5.97 21.90 -2.38
N LEU A 212 -7.20 21.41 -2.57
CA LEU A 212 -8.05 20.82 -1.54
C LEU A 212 -8.55 19.46 -2.03
N GLN A 213 -8.39 18.42 -1.21
CA GLN A 213 -8.74 17.04 -1.54
C GLN A 213 -9.18 16.27 -0.28
N PRO A 214 -9.83 15.09 -0.43
CA PRO A 214 -10.11 14.20 0.68
C PRO A 214 -8.87 13.86 1.51
N THR A 215 -9.00 13.92 2.84
CA THR A 215 -7.93 13.57 3.79
C THR A 215 -8.11 12.19 4.41
N ALA A 216 -9.30 11.58 4.24
CA ALA A 216 -9.62 10.23 4.70
C ALA A 216 -10.26 9.43 3.55
N PHE A 217 -9.61 8.35 3.13
CA PHE A 217 -9.99 7.48 2.01
C PHE A 217 -9.75 5.99 2.32
N HIS A 218 -10.62 5.12 1.85
CA HIS A 218 -10.66 3.71 2.27
C HIS A 218 -9.66 2.83 1.50
N HIS A 219 -8.34 3.00 1.73
CA HIS A 219 -7.33 2.19 1.01
C HIS A 219 -6.21 1.62 1.89
N ARG A 220 -6.31 0.31 2.16
CA ARG A 220 -5.46 -0.47 3.10
C ARG A 220 -3.97 -0.24 2.94
N THR A 221 -3.43 -0.50 1.75
CA THR A 221 -1.98 -0.37 1.54
C THR A 221 -1.53 1.08 1.59
N ALA A 222 -2.37 2.04 1.22
CA ALA A 222 -1.97 3.46 1.19
C ALA A 222 -1.89 4.07 2.59
N SER A 223 -2.61 3.51 3.57
CA SER A 223 -2.51 4.01 4.94
C SER A 223 -1.19 3.69 5.61
N GLY A 224 -0.60 2.51 5.34
CA GLY A 224 0.55 2.01 6.09
C GLY A 224 0.27 1.74 7.57
N ILE A 225 -0.99 1.53 7.98
CA ILE A 225 -1.30 1.16 9.36
C ILE A 225 -0.70 -0.19 9.70
N HIS A 226 -0.01 -0.24 10.84
CA HIS A 226 0.59 -1.45 11.38
C HIS A 226 -0.22 -2.07 12.55
N ASP A 227 -1.10 -1.30 13.20
CA ASP A 227 -1.75 -1.65 14.48
C ASP A 227 -3.25 -2.00 14.36
N ASP A 228 -3.78 -2.09 13.14
CA ASP A 228 -5.21 -2.33 12.82
C ASP A 228 -6.20 -1.25 13.35
N HIS A 229 -5.72 -0.05 13.69
CA HIS A 229 -6.58 1.09 14.06
C HIS A 229 -7.03 1.90 12.86
N TRP A 230 -7.87 1.29 12.02
CA TRP A 230 -8.30 1.87 10.75
C TRP A 230 -9.26 3.06 10.87
N ASN A 231 -10.14 3.08 11.87
CA ASN A 231 -11.33 3.95 11.82
C ASN A 231 -11.05 5.45 11.99
N ASP A 232 -9.91 5.80 12.59
CA ASP A 232 -9.51 7.18 12.87
C ASP A 232 -8.58 7.77 11.80
N LEU A 233 -8.40 7.07 10.68
CA LEU A 233 -7.49 7.49 9.62
C LEU A 233 -7.88 8.83 9.01
N GLY A 234 -6.87 9.69 8.81
CA GLY A 234 -7.07 11.01 8.21
C GLY A 234 -7.83 11.99 9.10
N GLN A 235 -7.95 11.69 10.41
CA GLN A 235 -8.60 12.51 11.42
C GLN A 235 -7.62 12.79 12.58
N GLU A 236 -7.81 13.94 13.24
CA GLU A 236 -7.14 14.22 14.52
C GLU A 236 -7.75 13.31 15.60
N SER A 237 -6.96 12.36 16.13
CA SER A 237 -7.38 11.54 17.27
C SER A 237 -6.81 12.09 18.57
N SER A 238 -7.64 12.12 19.61
CA SER A 238 -7.23 12.43 20.98
C SER A 238 -6.75 11.18 21.74
N ALA A 239 -6.79 10.00 21.13
CA ALA A 239 -6.32 8.77 21.74
C ALA A 239 -4.80 8.64 21.55
N GLU A 240 -4.07 8.58 22.66
CA GLU A 240 -2.61 8.44 22.63
C GLU A 240 -2.21 7.09 22.03
N GLY A 241 -1.25 7.12 21.09
CA GLY A 241 -0.48 5.94 20.64
C GLY A 241 -0.88 5.28 19.32
N TRP A 242 -1.90 5.78 18.60
CA TRP A 242 -2.33 5.19 17.31
C TRP A 242 -1.88 6.00 16.11
N GLN A 243 -1.49 5.33 15.02
CA GLN A 243 -1.08 5.97 13.78
C GLN A 243 -2.32 6.41 12.97
N THR A 244 -2.55 7.72 12.84
CA THR A 244 -3.70 8.26 12.07
C THR A 244 -3.31 8.93 10.75
N GLU A 245 -2.02 9.16 10.50
CA GLU A 245 -1.51 9.72 9.24
C GLU A 245 -1.27 8.60 8.21
N TYR A 246 -1.65 8.84 6.95
CA TYR A 246 -1.37 7.95 5.82
C TYR A 246 0.12 7.92 5.49
N ALA A 247 0.67 6.73 5.26
CA ALA A 247 2.01 6.53 4.74
C ALA A 247 2.15 7.08 3.31
N HIS A 248 1.18 6.77 2.44
CA HIS A 248 1.31 6.95 1.00
C HIS A 248 0.24 7.86 0.40
N THR A 249 0.59 8.49 -0.71
CA THR A 249 -0.40 9.16 -1.57
C THR A 249 -0.88 8.23 -2.67
N LEU A 250 -2.18 7.92 -2.70
CA LEU A 250 -2.78 7.10 -3.76
C LEU A 250 -3.13 7.95 -4.99
N TYR A 251 -2.11 8.46 -5.68
CA TYR A 251 -2.30 9.40 -6.79
C TYR A 251 -3.27 8.92 -7.86
N GLY A 252 -4.18 9.81 -8.26
CA GLY A 252 -5.12 9.60 -9.38
C GLY A 252 -6.37 8.80 -9.01
N ALA A 253 -6.49 8.26 -7.80
CA ALA A 253 -7.68 7.53 -7.40
C ALA A 253 -8.88 8.48 -7.26
N LEU A 254 -9.98 8.15 -7.93
CA LEU A 254 -11.25 8.85 -7.81
C LEU A 254 -12.00 8.28 -6.60
N VAL A 255 -12.29 9.11 -5.61
CA VAL A 255 -13.12 8.67 -4.47
C VAL A 255 -14.59 8.53 -4.86
N GLY A 256 -15.39 7.86 -4.04
CA GLY A 256 -16.82 7.66 -4.30
C GLY A 256 -17.60 8.94 -4.56
N GLY A 257 -17.27 10.01 -3.86
CA GLY A 257 -17.84 11.35 -4.06
C GLY A 257 -18.79 11.78 -2.96
N PRO A 258 -19.44 12.95 -3.10
CA PRO A 258 -20.31 13.50 -2.08
C PRO A 258 -21.64 12.74 -1.98
N ASN A 259 -22.38 13.01 -0.91
CA ASN A 259 -23.76 12.56 -0.75
C ASN A 259 -24.72 13.33 -1.68
N SER A 260 -26.00 12.97 -1.66
CA SER A 260 -27.03 13.57 -2.53
C SER A 260 -27.27 15.08 -2.31
N SER A 261 -26.78 15.65 -1.21
CA SER A 261 -26.85 17.07 -0.89
C SER A 261 -25.59 17.84 -1.32
N GLY A 262 -24.59 17.17 -1.90
CA GLY A 262 -23.30 17.77 -2.28
C GLY A 262 -22.31 17.87 -1.10
N GLU A 263 -22.57 17.22 0.03
CA GLU A 263 -21.69 17.25 1.19
C GLU A 263 -20.71 16.06 1.16
N TYR A 264 -19.46 16.30 1.59
CA TYR A 264 -18.43 15.27 1.74
C TYR A 264 -17.83 15.34 3.14
N THR A 265 -17.70 14.19 3.81
CA THR A 265 -17.08 14.09 5.14
C THR A 265 -15.79 13.31 5.05
N ASN A 266 -14.69 13.87 5.56
CA ASN A 266 -13.41 13.17 5.70
C ASN A 266 -13.50 12.14 6.83
N ASN A 267 -14.08 10.98 6.54
CA ASN A 267 -14.18 9.87 7.47
C ASN A 267 -14.15 8.54 6.71
N VAL A 268 -13.11 7.74 6.97
CA VAL A 268 -12.88 6.45 6.30
C VAL A 268 -13.95 5.39 6.59
N SER A 269 -14.72 5.57 7.67
CA SER A 269 -15.87 4.73 8.02
C SER A 269 -17.10 5.03 7.15
N GLN A 270 -17.14 6.18 6.47
CA GLN A 270 -18.13 6.45 5.43
C GLN A 270 -17.59 5.92 4.10
N TYR A 271 -17.45 4.59 4.02
CA TYR A 271 -16.83 3.92 2.89
C TYR A 271 -17.59 4.22 1.58
N GLU A 272 -18.89 4.51 1.59
CA GLU A 272 -19.63 4.81 0.36
C GLU A 272 -19.08 6.02 -0.40
N TYR A 273 -18.55 7.00 0.34
CA TYR A 273 -18.01 8.27 -0.19
C TYR A 273 -16.49 8.24 -0.31
N SER A 274 -15.82 7.54 0.62
CA SER A 274 -14.36 7.52 0.75
C SER A 274 -13.69 6.32 0.06
N GLU A 275 -14.46 5.35 -0.45
CA GLU A 275 -13.95 4.21 -1.22
C GLU A 275 -13.25 4.63 -2.49
N VAL A 276 -12.25 3.85 -2.87
CA VAL A 276 -11.54 3.92 -4.15
C VAL A 276 -11.55 2.53 -4.78
N ALA A 277 -11.77 2.46 -6.09
CA ALA A 277 -11.89 1.18 -6.78
C ALA A 277 -11.45 1.26 -8.24
N ILE A 278 -11.10 0.11 -8.81
CA ILE A 278 -10.72 0.01 -10.23
C ILE A 278 -11.85 0.51 -11.13
N ASP A 279 -13.10 0.14 -10.84
CA ASP A 279 -14.25 0.53 -11.66
C ASP A 279 -14.63 2.01 -11.51
N TYR A 280 -14.19 2.68 -10.43
CA TYR A 280 -14.35 4.12 -10.26
C TYR A 280 -13.43 4.87 -11.22
N ASN A 281 -12.21 4.34 -11.41
CA ASN A 281 -11.20 4.93 -12.25
C ASN A 281 -11.32 4.56 -13.74
N ALA A 282 -12.07 3.51 -14.09
CA ALA A 282 -12.13 3.00 -15.47
C ALA A 282 -12.71 4.02 -16.47
N GLY A 283 -13.99 4.37 -16.35
CA GLY A 283 -14.59 5.38 -17.25
C GLY A 283 -14.06 6.78 -16.99
N PHE A 284 -13.65 7.09 -15.75
CA PHE A 284 -12.93 8.33 -15.45
C PHE A 284 -11.67 8.50 -16.29
N THR A 285 -10.82 7.46 -16.37
CA THR A 285 -9.59 7.50 -17.20
C THR A 285 -9.93 7.70 -18.68
N ALA A 286 -10.97 7.04 -19.19
CA ALA A 286 -11.40 7.20 -20.57
C ALA A 286 -11.91 8.63 -20.85
N ALA A 287 -12.70 9.21 -19.95
CA ALA A 287 -13.15 10.60 -20.04
C ALA A 287 -11.98 11.59 -19.98
N LEU A 288 -10.96 11.32 -19.15
CA LEU A 288 -9.72 12.11 -19.14
C LEU A 288 -8.98 12.04 -20.47
N CYS A 289 -8.90 10.87 -21.12
CA CYS A 289 -8.28 10.77 -22.44
C CYS A 289 -8.98 11.68 -23.46
N ALA A 290 -10.32 11.70 -23.47
CA ALA A 290 -11.08 12.60 -24.34
C ALA A 290 -10.82 14.08 -24.02
N LEU A 291 -10.77 14.46 -22.73
CA LEU A 291 -10.43 15.83 -22.33
C LEU A 291 -8.99 16.22 -22.69
N VAL A 292 -8.02 15.30 -22.59
CA VAL A 292 -6.63 15.56 -22.98
C VAL A 292 -6.52 15.72 -24.51
N ASP A 293 -7.32 14.99 -25.29
CA ASP A 293 -7.37 15.18 -26.76
C ASP A 293 -7.91 16.58 -27.11
N ASP A 294 -8.96 17.03 -26.42
CA ASP A 294 -9.56 18.35 -26.64
C ASP A 294 -8.71 19.54 -26.15
N TYR A 295 -8.08 19.40 -24.97
CA TYR A 295 -7.47 20.51 -24.23
C TYR A 295 -5.96 20.40 -24.06
N GLY A 296 -5.36 19.24 -24.37
CA GLY A 296 -3.96 18.95 -24.10
C GLY A 296 -3.66 18.84 -22.60
N GLY A 297 -2.43 19.18 -22.23
CA GLY A 297 -1.94 19.14 -20.86
C GLY A 297 -0.41 19.07 -20.82
N GLU A 298 0.17 19.34 -19.66
CA GLU A 298 1.60 19.20 -19.43
C GLU A 298 1.85 17.98 -18.54
N ILE A 299 2.68 17.05 -19.03
CA ILE A 299 3.06 15.85 -18.28
C ILE A 299 4.08 16.24 -17.21
N LEU A 300 3.83 15.84 -15.96
CA LEU A 300 4.79 15.96 -14.88
C LEU A 300 5.97 15.01 -15.14
N THR A 301 7.16 15.56 -15.36
CA THR A 301 8.35 14.81 -15.82
C THR A 301 9.01 13.94 -14.72
N ASN A 302 8.77 14.26 -13.45
CA ASN A 302 9.31 13.52 -12.29
C ASN A 302 8.16 12.98 -11.42
N PHE A 303 7.23 12.29 -12.05
CA PHE A 303 6.08 11.69 -11.38
C PHE A 303 6.19 10.15 -11.39
N PRO A 304 5.88 9.48 -10.26
CA PRO A 304 5.57 10.06 -8.95
C PRO A 304 6.84 10.62 -8.27
N PRO A 305 6.70 11.62 -7.37
CA PRO A 305 7.81 12.01 -6.50
C PRO A 305 8.20 10.83 -5.61
N THR A 306 9.49 10.71 -5.28
CA THR A 306 9.96 9.74 -4.28
C THR A 306 9.36 10.12 -2.92
N GLU A 307 8.71 9.17 -2.25
CA GLU A 307 8.21 9.37 -0.89
C GLU A 307 9.36 9.29 0.11
N GLU A 308 9.36 10.22 1.07
CA GLU A 308 10.21 10.14 2.26
C GLU A 308 9.41 9.46 3.38
N PRO A 309 9.95 8.44 4.06
CA PRO A 309 9.30 7.83 5.20
C PRO A 309 8.90 8.86 6.25
N LYS A 310 7.62 8.84 6.63
CA LYS A 310 7.06 9.79 7.60
C LYS A 310 7.32 9.38 9.04
N TRP A 311 7.73 8.14 9.25
CA TRP A 311 8.10 7.58 10.54
C TRP A 311 9.20 6.54 10.38
N SER A 312 9.96 6.30 11.45
CA SER A 312 10.90 5.18 11.51
C SER A 312 10.15 3.85 11.39
N GLU A 313 10.62 2.96 10.51
CA GLU A 313 9.94 1.69 10.24
C GLU A 313 10.20 0.62 11.31
N TRP A 314 11.32 0.73 12.03
CA TRP A 314 11.72 -0.17 13.11
C TRP A 314 11.96 0.66 14.36
N LYS A 315 11.47 0.21 15.51
CA LYS A 315 11.55 0.97 16.76
C LYS A 315 11.71 0.06 17.97
N ILE A 316 12.38 0.56 19.01
CA ILE A 316 12.37 -0.01 20.34
C ILE A 316 11.67 0.95 21.30
N ALA A 317 10.71 0.44 22.07
CA ALA A 317 10.22 1.08 23.28
C ALA A 317 10.69 0.28 24.50
N ALA A 318 11.11 0.95 25.57
CA ALA A 318 11.58 0.28 26.78
C ALA A 318 11.25 1.06 28.06
N THR A 319 11.03 0.32 29.15
CA THR A 319 10.79 0.86 30.50
C THR A 319 11.39 -0.05 31.56
N LEU A 320 11.59 0.48 32.77
CA LEU A 320 12.08 -0.31 33.89
C LEU A 320 10.97 -1.24 34.39
N ASN A 321 11.25 -2.55 34.36
CA ASN A 321 10.38 -3.55 34.97
C ASN A 321 10.76 -3.81 36.44
N GLY A 322 12.04 -3.60 36.78
CA GLY A 322 12.52 -3.66 38.15
C GLY A 322 13.99 -3.28 38.27
N LYS A 323 14.40 -2.81 39.45
CA LYS A 323 15.81 -2.56 39.78
C LYS A 323 16.12 -2.97 41.22
N GLY A 324 17.36 -3.32 41.47
CA GLY A 324 17.87 -3.65 42.80
C GLY A 324 19.37 -3.38 42.91
N ASN A 325 19.95 -3.69 44.07
CA ASN A 325 21.37 -3.48 44.34
C ASN A 325 22.32 -4.39 43.54
N SER A 326 21.77 -5.34 42.79
CA SER A 326 22.50 -6.38 42.07
C SER A 326 21.91 -6.66 40.68
N TYR A 327 20.93 -5.86 40.21
CA TYR A 327 20.31 -6.07 38.91
C TYR A 327 19.55 -4.87 38.35
N THR A 328 19.44 -4.86 37.02
CA THR A 328 18.50 -4.05 36.24
C THR A 328 17.62 -4.99 35.40
N GLU A 329 16.31 -4.76 35.41
CA GLU A 329 15.34 -5.50 34.61
C GLU A 329 14.55 -4.57 33.71
N ILE A 330 14.58 -4.86 32.42
CA ILE A 330 14.00 -4.07 31.34
C ILE A 330 12.80 -4.80 30.79
N LYS A 331 11.73 -4.06 30.49
CA LYS A 331 10.64 -4.50 29.61
C LYS A 331 10.77 -3.74 28.31
N ALA A 332 10.93 -4.43 27.19
CA ALA A 332 11.11 -3.81 25.88
C ALA A 332 10.14 -4.37 24.84
N TRP A 333 9.68 -3.50 23.94
CA TRP A 333 8.95 -3.83 22.72
C TRP A 333 9.84 -3.60 21.51
N ALA A 334 10.11 -4.66 20.75
CA ALA A 334 10.61 -4.56 19.38
C ALA A 334 9.42 -4.36 18.44
N MET A 335 9.41 -3.30 17.62
CA MET A 335 8.26 -2.92 16.80
C MET A 335 8.60 -2.86 15.31
N ASN A 336 7.67 -3.36 14.49
CA ASN A 336 7.69 -3.28 13.02
C ASN A 336 6.52 -2.40 12.55
N HIS A 337 6.86 -1.20 12.10
CA HIS A 337 5.97 -0.18 11.53
C HIS A 337 6.29 0.06 10.05
N THR A 338 6.87 -0.93 9.36
CA THR A 338 7.27 -0.80 7.96
C THR A 338 6.09 -0.45 7.05
N ALA A 339 6.32 0.47 6.12
CA ALA A 339 5.35 0.89 5.12
C ALA A 339 5.98 1.16 3.74
N TRP A 340 7.32 1.29 3.63
CA TRP A 340 8.03 1.62 2.38
C TRP A 340 9.00 0.53 1.88
N PRO A 341 8.52 -0.66 1.45
CA PRO A 341 7.17 -1.20 1.62
C PRO A 341 6.99 -1.87 2.99
N ALA A 342 5.74 -2.12 3.37
CA ALA A 342 5.40 -3.01 4.47
C ALA A 342 6.05 -4.39 4.24
N ARG A 343 6.80 -4.87 5.24
CA ARG A 343 7.63 -6.07 5.13
C ARG A 343 7.87 -6.73 6.47
N VAL A 344 8.38 -7.96 6.42
CA VAL A 344 8.82 -8.73 7.57
C VAL A 344 10.27 -9.14 7.38
N ALA A 345 11.00 -9.32 8.48
CA ALA A 345 12.38 -9.78 8.45
C ALA A 345 12.57 -10.95 9.41
N LYS A 346 13.36 -11.94 9.00
CA LYS A 346 13.60 -13.13 9.84
C LYS A 346 14.66 -12.85 10.90
N ASN A 347 15.78 -12.25 10.52
CA ASN A 347 16.87 -11.98 11.43
C ASN A 347 16.69 -10.60 12.08
N ILE A 348 16.01 -10.56 13.23
CA ILE A 348 15.83 -9.34 14.02
C ILE A 348 16.53 -9.54 15.36
N SER A 349 17.30 -8.54 15.78
CA SER A 349 17.85 -8.49 17.13
C SER A 349 17.93 -7.06 17.65
N TYR A 350 18.09 -6.92 18.96
CA TYR A 350 18.45 -5.65 19.56
C TYR A 350 19.43 -5.83 20.71
N ASN A 351 20.17 -4.76 21.00
CA ASN A 351 21.24 -4.76 22.00
C ASN A 351 20.95 -3.73 23.09
N TYR A 352 21.11 -4.13 24.34
CA TYR A 352 21.12 -3.26 25.52
C TYR A 352 22.55 -3.15 26.05
N TYR A 353 23.12 -1.95 26.01
CA TYR A 353 24.51 -1.64 26.38
C TYR A 353 24.61 -1.17 27.84
N PHE A 354 25.59 -1.70 28.55
CA PHE A 354 25.88 -1.38 29.96
C PHE A 354 27.39 -1.30 30.20
N ASP A 355 27.79 -0.52 31.19
CA ASP A 355 29.18 -0.36 31.61
C ASP A 355 29.49 -1.34 32.76
N VAL A 356 30.72 -1.82 32.87
CA VAL A 356 31.14 -2.75 33.95
C VAL A 356 32.26 -2.20 34.82
N SER A 357 32.62 -0.92 34.68
CA SER A 357 33.77 -0.32 35.35
C SER A 357 33.63 -0.34 36.89
N GLU A 358 32.42 -0.13 37.41
CA GLU A 358 32.10 -0.21 38.84
C GLU A 358 32.20 -1.66 39.37
N LEU A 359 31.74 -2.63 38.59
CA LEU A 359 31.85 -4.05 38.89
C LEU A 359 33.32 -4.49 38.97
N LEU A 360 34.13 -4.08 37.99
CA LEU A 360 35.57 -4.36 37.97
C LEU A 360 36.30 -3.68 39.13
N ALA A 361 35.93 -2.44 39.46
CA ALA A 361 36.49 -1.70 40.60
C ALA A 361 36.14 -2.37 41.95
N ALA A 362 34.99 -3.03 42.04
CA ALA A 362 34.58 -3.82 43.20
C ALA A 362 35.27 -5.20 43.27
N GLY A 363 36.12 -5.56 42.30
CA GLY A 363 36.88 -6.81 42.26
C GLY A 363 36.09 -8.00 41.73
N LEU A 364 34.94 -7.76 41.10
CA LEU A 364 34.18 -8.76 40.35
C LEU A 364 34.73 -8.89 38.93
N SER A 365 34.22 -9.87 38.20
CA SER A 365 34.55 -10.12 36.80
C SER A 365 33.28 -10.16 35.94
N VAL A 366 33.45 -9.99 34.63
CA VAL A 366 32.35 -10.11 33.66
C VAL A 366 31.67 -11.48 33.71
N GLU A 367 32.39 -12.53 34.12
CA GLU A 367 31.85 -13.89 34.32
C GLU A 367 30.86 -13.98 35.48
N ASP A 368 30.84 -12.99 36.37
CA ASP A 368 29.85 -12.90 37.44
C ASP A 368 28.52 -12.31 36.94
N ILE A 369 28.45 -11.80 35.70
CA ILE A 369 27.22 -11.24 35.12
C ILE A 369 26.36 -12.35 34.53
N THR A 370 25.08 -12.35 34.90
CA THR A 370 24.05 -13.18 34.29
C THR A 370 23.08 -12.31 33.49
N VAL A 371 22.95 -12.60 32.20
CA VAL A 371 21.92 -12.04 31.32
C VAL A 371 20.88 -13.13 31.06
N LYS A 372 19.60 -12.86 31.36
CA LYS A 372 18.52 -13.83 31.12
C LYS A 372 17.18 -13.17 30.83
N SER A 373 16.32 -13.93 30.16
CA SER A 373 14.90 -13.62 30.06
C SER A 373 14.15 -14.00 31.34
N ASN A 374 13.17 -13.20 31.73
CA ASN A 374 12.24 -13.51 32.81
C ASN A 374 10.79 -13.70 32.33
N SER A 375 10.38 -12.98 31.28
CA SER A 375 9.06 -13.13 30.66
C SER A 375 9.12 -12.68 29.20
N GLN A 376 8.37 -13.33 28.32
CA GLN A 376 8.24 -12.95 26.91
C GLN A 376 6.82 -13.19 26.42
N GLN A 377 6.45 -12.55 25.32
CA GLN A 377 5.18 -12.76 24.63
C GLN A 377 5.05 -14.20 24.09
N TYR A 378 6.15 -14.76 23.59
CA TYR A 378 6.22 -16.10 22.99
C TYR A 378 7.02 -17.09 23.84
N GLN A 379 6.70 -18.37 23.72
CA GLN A 379 7.40 -19.48 24.37
C GLN A 379 8.44 -20.11 23.45
N GLU A 380 9.45 -20.76 24.02
CA GLU A 380 10.48 -21.48 23.26
C GLU A 380 9.87 -22.42 22.22
N GLY A 381 10.35 -22.33 20.97
CA GLY A 381 9.81 -23.07 19.83
C GLY A 381 8.60 -22.44 19.14
N GLN A 382 8.08 -21.30 19.62
CA GLN A 382 7.11 -20.48 18.90
C GLN A 382 7.80 -19.42 18.04
N GLN A 383 7.17 -19.04 16.93
CA GLN A 383 7.59 -17.90 16.12
C GLN A 383 7.55 -16.63 16.98
N GLY A 384 8.61 -15.83 16.97
CA GLY A 384 8.76 -14.66 17.85
C GLY A 384 9.43 -14.93 19.19
N TYR A 385 9.72 -16.19 19.56
CA TYR A 385 10.56 -16.43 20.73
C TYR A 385 11.93 -15.77 20.54
N ALA A 386 12.41 -15.09 21.59
CA ALA A 386 13.69 -14.40 21.57
C ALA A 386 14.68 -15.08 22.52
N THR A 387 15.85 -15.44 21.99
CA THR A 387 16.98 -15.81 22.83
C THR A 387 17.58 -14.54 23.45
N VAL A 388 17.72 -14.54 24.77
CA VAL A 388 18.38 -13.47 25.53
C VAL A 388 19.74 -13.98 25.99
N SER A 389 20.81 -13.29 25.60
CA SER A 389 22.19 -13.76 25.76
C SER A 389 23.17 -12.61 26.03
N GLY A 390 24.37 -12.95 26.52
CA GLY A 390 25.41 -12.01 26.93
C GLY A 390 25.99 -12.38 28.30
N PRO A 391 26.88 -11.57 28.87
CA PRO A 391 27.38 -10.29 28.32
C PRO A 391 28.29 -10.49 27.10
N TYR A 392 28.15 -9.64 26.08
CA TYR A 392 29.09 -9.55 24.96
C TYR A 392 29.88 -8.25 25.04
N LYS A 393 31.18 -8.28 24.77
CA LYS A 393 32.00 -7.07 24.79
C LYS A 393 31.64 -6.18 23.59
N TYR A 394 31.46 -4.88 23.82
CA TYR A 394 31.30 -3.90 22.75
C TYR A 394 32.69 -3.38 22.34
N GLU A 395 33.13 -3.69 21.12
CA GLU A 395 34.47 -3.31 20.66
C GLU A 395 34.60 -1.84 20.25
N GLY A 396 33.47 -1.12 20.09
CA GLY A 396 33.47 0.31 19.79
C GLY A 396 33.81 1.22 20.98
N ASP A 397 33.94 0.67 22.20
CA ASP A 397 34.38 1.40 23.38
C ASP A 397 35.90 1.24 23.59
N PRO A 398 36.69 2.33 23.47
CA PRO A 398 38.14 2.29 23.65
C PRO A 398 38.57 2.01 25.10
N THR A 399 37.68 2.19 26.09
CA THR A 399 37.99 1.86 27.48
C THR A 399 37.89 0.35 27.75
N GLY A 400 37.12 -0.37 26.94
CA GLY A 400 36.88 -1.80 27.05
C GLY A 400 35.93 -2.18 28.19
N ASN A 401 35.17 -1.22 28.72
CA ASN A 401 34.23 -1.39 29.83
C ASN A 401 32.78 -1.54 29.37
N THR A 402 32.44 -1.22 28.13
CA THR A 402 31.09 -1.40 27.60
C THR A 402 30.85 -2.85 27.16
N TYR A 403 29.75 -3.42 27.64
CA TYR A 403 29.23 -4.73 27.25
C TYR A 403 27.76 -4.59 26.85
N TYR A 404 27.18 -5.63 26.23
CA TYR A 404 25.77 -5.64 25.89
C TYR A 404 25.10 -6.99 26.08
N ALA A 405 23.79 -6.93 26.37
CA ALA A 405 22.86 -8.03 26.28
C ALA A 405 22.27 -8.05 24.86
N LYS A 406 22.28 -9.20 24.20
CA LYS A 406 21.67 -9.40 22.88
C LYS A 406 20.36 -10.15 23.01
N ILE A 407 19.31 -9.57 22.46
CA ILE A 407 18.01 -10.19 22.31
C ILE A 407 17.83 -10.51 20.83
N GLN A 408 17.84 -11.80 20.49
CA GLN A 408 17.78 -12.30 19.12
C GLN A 408 16.49 -13.09 18.94
N PHE A 409 15.64 -12.65 18.02
CA PHE A 409 14.44 -13.39 17.66
C PHE A 409 14.81 -14.61 16.81
N GLU A 410 14.24 -15.77 17.12
CA GLU A 410 14.41 -17.00 16.32
C GLU A 410 13.81 -16.84 14.91
N ASP A 411 12.67 -16.16 14.86
CA ASP A 411 11.99 -15.76 13.63
C ASP A 411 11.28 -14.43 13.84
N GLY A 412 11.99 -13.34 13.50
CA GLY A 412 11.49 -11.98 13.61
C GLY A 412 10.26 -11.67 12.73
N ARG A 413 9.85 -12.58 11.83
CA ARG A 413 8.63 -12.40 11.02
C ARG A 413 7.35 -12.45 11.86
N ALA A 414 7.44 -12.85 13.13
CA ALA A 414 6.35 -12.68 14.08
C ALA A 414 6.07 -11.20 14.38
N ILE A 415 7.06 -10.32 14.21
CA ILE A 415 6.94 -8.86 14.34
C ILE A 415 6.57 -8.30 12.97
N GLN A 416 5.29 -8.08 12.72
CA GLN A 416 4.74 -7.73 11.42
C GLN A 416 3.64 -6.66 11.53
N PRO A 417 3.56 -5.72 10.57
CA PRO A 417 2.66 -4.57 10.66
C PRO A 417 1.22 -4.95 10.29
N THR A 418 0.61 -5.87 11.03
CA THR A 418 -0.70 -6.48 10.67
C THR A 418 -1.74 -6.41 11.78
N GLY A 419 -1.43 -5.84 12.94
CA GLY A 419 -2.36 -5.87 14.05
C GLY A 419 -1.78 -5.42 15.37
N GLN A 420 -2.68 -5.20 16.32
CA GLN A 420 -2.36 -4.66 17.63
C GLN A 420 -1.31 -5.46 18.38
N SER A 421 -1.24 -6.79 18.25
CA SER A 421 -0.26 -7.59 18.98
C SER A 421 0.93 -7.97 18.10
N GLU A 422 0.71 -8.00 16.79
CA GLU A 422 1.62 -8.53 15.79
C GLU A 422 2.68 -7.50 15.40
N HIS A 423 2.37 -6.20 15.47
CA HIS A 423 3.33 -5.14 15.12
C HIS A 423 4.48 -5.00 16.12
N ARG A 424 4.46 -5.78 17.19
CA ARG A 424 5.43 -5.70 18.28
C ARG A 424 5.65 -7.04 18.98
N ASP A 425 6.77 -7.15 19.68
CA ASP A 425 7.06 -8.30 20.54
C ASP A 425 7.68 -7.83 21.86
N GLU A 426 7.11 -8.31 22.97
CA GLU A 426 7.58 -8.00 24.33
C GLU A 426 8.57 -9.03 24.85
N VAL A 427 9.73 -8.54 25.30
CA VAL A 427 10.72 -9.31 26.05
C VAL A 427 11.09 -8.56 27.33
N GLN A 428 10.94 -9.24 28.46
CA GLN A 428 11.44 -8.79 29.76
C GLN A 428 12.73 -9.54 30.08
N PHE A 429 13.83 -8.81 30.18
CA PHE A 429 15.15 -9.38 30.45
C PHE A 429 15.83 -8.68 31.63
N ARG A 430 16.70 -9.43 32.30
CA ARG A 430 17.44 -8.98 33.47
C ARG A 430 18.93 -9.17 33.24
N ILE A 431 19.70 -8.15 33.60
CA ILE A 431 21.14 -8.20 33.77
C ILE A 431 21.41 -8.12 35.27
N SER A 432 22.19 -9.05 35.81
CA SER A 432 22.39 -9.16 37.26
C SER A 432 23.73 -9.74 37.64
N ILE A 433 24.18 -9.42 38.84
CA ILE A 433 25.29 -10.07 39.55
C ILE A 433 24.77 -10.87 40.75
N PRO A 434 25.51 -11.86 41.28
CA PRO A 434 25.14 -12.56 42.51
C PRO A 434 25.04 -11.60 43.68
N ASP A 435 24.08 -11.80 44.59
CA ASP A 435 23.98 -10.99 45.82
C ASP A 435 25.21 -11.11 46.75
N ALA A 436 25.96 -12.21 46.61
CA ALA A 436 27.23 -12.43 47.31
C ALA A 436 28.15 -13.39 46.55
N ILE A 437 29.46 -13.17 46.65
CA ILE A 437 30.51 -14.06 46.13
C ILE A 437 31.35 -14.52 47.32
N ASN A 438 31.49 -15.85 47.49
CA ASN A 438 32.22 -16.46 48.62
C ASN A 438 31.79 -15.96 50.01
N GLY A 439 30.50 -15.60 50.16
CA GLY A 439 29.93 -15.08 51.41
C GLY A 439 30.13 -13.58 51.64
N THR A 440 30.74 -12.85 50.70
CA THR A 440 30.87 -11.40 50.73
C THR A 440 29.77 -10.77 49.88
N PRO A 441 28.91 -9.89 50.43
CA PRO A 441 27.89 -9.18 49.66
C PRO A 441 28.48 -8.32 48.54
N THR A 442 27.79 -8.26 47.41
CA THR A 442 28.16 -7.44 46.24
C THR A 442 27.49 -6.06 46.24
N THR A 443 26.86 -5.67 47.36
CA THR A 443 26.17 -4.38 47.49
C THR A 443 27.07 -3.21 47.07
N GLY A 444 26.60 -2.43 46.10
CA GLY A 444 27.34 -1.28 45.57
C GLY A 444 28.27 -1.60 44.39
N ALA A 445 28.30 -2.86 43.93
CA ALA A 445 29.02 -3.27 42.72
C ALA A 445 28.15 -3.26 41.44
N TRP A 446 26.88 -2.86 41.55
CA TRP A 446 25.96 -2.67 40.43
C TRP A 446 25.47 -1.22 40.43
N ASP A 447 25.78 -0.48 39.36
CA ASP A 447 25.31 0.88 39.12
C ASP A 447 24.85 0.95 37.67
N PRO A 448 23.54 1.10 37.39
CA PRO A 448 23.08 1.22 36.01
C PRO A 448 23.12 2.66 35.49
N THR A 449 23.48 3.65 36.32
CA THR A 449 23.36 5.07 35.92
C THR A 449 24.43 5.53 34.92
N ASN A 450 25.47 4.71 34.70
CA ASN A 450 26.47 4.87 33.65
C ASN A 450 26.22 3.96 32.43
N ASP A 451 25.15 3.17 32.43
CA ASP A 451 24.80 2.31 31.30
C ASP A 451 24.19 3.15 30.16
N TRP A 452 24.78 3.04 28.97
CA TRP A 452 24.28 3.75 27.77
C TRP A 452 22.79 3.50 27.53
N SER A 453 22.34 2.24 27.59
CA SER A 453 20.94 1.90 27.34
C SER A 453 20.01 2.10 28.54
N TYR A 454 20.53 2.46 29.71
CA TYR A 454 19.69 2.84 30.85
C TYR A 454 19.20 4.28 30.74
N GLU A 455 19.93 5.12 30.00
CA GLU A 455 19.47 6.44 29.57
C GLU A 455 18.11 6.30 28.85
N GLY A 456 17.13 7.09 29.28
CA GLY A 456 15.76 7.07 28.77
C GLY A 456 14.84 6.02 29.38
N VAL A 457 15.34 4.87 29.84
CA VAL A 457 14.49 3.84 30.49
C VAL A 457 14.08 4.26 31.90
N GLU A 458 14.95 4.96 32.63
CA GLU A 458 14.67 5.35 34.02
C GLU A 458 13.57 6.39 34.20
N ASP A 459 13.35 7.20 33.17
CA ASP A 459 12.33 8.25 33.10
C ASP A 459 11.13 7.85 32.23
N ALA A 460 11.21 6.71 31.55
CA ALA A 460 10.14 6.23 30.67
C ALA A 460 8.85 5.94 31.46
N PRO A 461 7.67 6.18 30.86
CA PRO A 461 6.41 5.78 31.46
C PRO A 461 6.35 4.26 31.64
N ASN A 462 5.53 3.80 32.58
CA ASN A 462 5.29 2.37 32.78
C ASN A 462 4.56 1.71 31.59
N GLU A 463 3.99 2.51 30.68
CA GLU A 463 3.24 2.07 29.50
C GLU A 463 4.06 2.28 28.22
N LEU A 464 4.40 1.17 27.55
CA LEU A 464 5.24 1.16 26.35
C LEU A 464 4.57 1.70 25.07
N LYS A 465 3.28 2.04 25.12
CA LYS A 465 2.57 2.66 23.98
C LYS A 465 2.87 4.14 23.82
N SER A 466 3.35 4.80 24.88
CA SER A 466 3.68 6.22 24.81
C SER A 466 4.88 6.45 23.89
N ALA A 467 4.86 7.56 23.13
CA ALA A 467 6.02 8.01 22.37
C ALA A 467 7.24 8.24 23.27
N ASP A 468 7.01 8.65 24.54
CA ASP A 468 8.08 8.86 25.54
C ASP A 468 8.73 7.55 26.00
N ALA A 469 8.17 6.39 25.66
CA ALA A 469 8.79 5.09 25.94
C ALA A 469 9.78 4.67 24.84
N LEU A 470 9.83 5.37 23.70
CA LEU A 470 10.81 5.09 22.65
C LEU A 470 12.22 5.33 23.17
N ASN A 471 13.13 4.39 22.92
CA ASN A 471 14.50 4.47 23.41
C ASN A 471 15.48 4.25 22.25
N GLU A 472 16.20 5.31 21.88
CA GLU A 472 17.22 5.27 20.83
C GLU A 472 18.57 4.74 21.33
N HIS A 473 18.79 4.60 22.64
CA HIS A 473 19.99 4.00 23.20
C HIS A 473 19.94 2.46 23.23
N ILE A 474 18.82 1.84 22.85
CA ILE A 474 18.70 0.41 22.58
C ILE A 474 18.60 0.21 21.06
N THR A 475 19.67 -0.29 20.46
CA THR A 475 19.79 -0.40 19.01
C THR A 475 19.11 -1.65 18.48
N MET A 476 18.36 -1.56 17.38
CA MET A 476 17.80 -2.70 16.66
C MET A 476 18.54 -2.97 15.35
N TYR A 477 18.72 -4.24 15.03
CA TYR A 477 19.35 -4.72 13.82
C TYR A 477 18.41 -5.65 13.05
N VAL A 478 18.35 -5.45 11.74
CA VAL A 478 17.67 -6.34 10.79
C VAL A 478 18.69 -6.85 9.80
N ASP A 479 18.84 -8.17 9.70
CA ASP A 479 19.87 -8.80 8.87
C ASP A 479 21.29 -8.26 9.16
N ASN A 480 21.55 -7.98 10.44
CA ASN A 480 22.76 -7.35 11.01
C ASN A 480 22.98 -5.87 10.65
N VAL A 481 22.07 -5.23 9.93
CA VAL A 481 22.12 -3.79 9.64
C VAL A 481 21.42 -3.00 10.74
N LEU A 482 22.04 -1.94 11.25
CA LEU A 482 21.44 -1.03 12.23
C LEU A 482 20.24 -0.30 11.62
N VAL A 483 19.04 -0.55 12.14
CA VAL A 483 17.78 0.03 11.63
C VAL A 483 17.07 0.94 12.64
N TRP A 484 17.50 0.95 13.90
CA TRP A 484 16.98 1.85 14.92
C TRP A 484 18.04 2.15 15.98
N GLY A 485 18.06 3.40 16.46
CA GLY A 485 18.85 3.84 17.60
C GLY A 485 20.29 4.24 17.26
N THR A 486 21.04 4.49 18.33
CA THR A 486 22.42 4.98 18.34
C THR A 486 23.27 4.07 19.22
N GLU A 487 24.36 3.56 18.66
CA GLU A 487 25.37 2.80 19.41
C GLU A 487 26.18 3.73 20.35
N PRO A 488 26.85 3.19 21.39
CA PRO A 488 27.66 4.01 22.32
C PRO A 488 28.79 4.84 21.67
N ASN A 489 29.27 4.46 20.49
CA ASN A 489 30.27 5.24 19.73
C ASN A 489 29.67 6.41 18.92
N GLY A 490 28.34 6.55 18.90
CA GLY A 490 27.61 7.58 18.17
C GLY A 490 27.12 7.17 16.77
N LYS A 491 27.33 5.93 16.32
CA LYS A 491 26.80 5.42 15.05
C LYS A 491 25.28 5.29 15.12
N THR A 492 24.55 5.85 14.16
CA THR A 492 23.09 5.91 14.13
C THR A 492 22.49 5.10 12.99
N ALA A 493 21.22 4.69 13.14
CA ALA A 493 20.46 4.10 12.05
C ALA A 493 20.31 5.10 10.89
N GLY A 494 20.71 4.69 9.68
CA GLY A 494 20.73 5.56 8.51
C GLY A 494 22.07 6.26 8.26
N ASP A 495 23.09 6.07 9.11
CA ASP A 495 24.48 6.33 8.75
C ASP A 495 24.91 5.33 7.68
N ILE A 496 24.64 5.71 6.43
CA ILE A 496 25.04 4.91 5.27
C ILE A 496 26.55 5.06 5.11
N SER A 497 27.29 4.05 5.59
CA SER A 497 28.71 3.93 5.30
C SER A 497 28.92 3.93 3.79
N LYS A 498 29.85 4.78 3.33
CA LYS A 498 30.35 4.79 1.94
C LYS A 498 31.73 4.16 1.85
N LEU A 499 32.12 3.41 2.89
CA LEU A 499 33.41 2.75 2.93
C LEU A 499 33.46 1.69 1.84
N ARG A 500 34.50 1.75 1.00
CA ARG A 500 34.65 0.79 -0.09
C ARG A 500 34.93 -0.61 0.46
N GLY A 501 34.13 -1.58 0.06
CA GLY A 501 34.18 -2.96 0.53
C GLY A 501 33.26 -3.27 1.71
N ASP A 502 32.63 -2.26 2.31
CA ASP A 502 31.73 -2.41 3.45
C ASP A 502 30.34 -2.86 2.97
N ALA A 503 30.07 -4.16 3.13
CA ALA A 503 28.89 -4.85 2.61
C ALA A 503 27.69 -4.75 3.54
N ASP A 504 27.90 -4.79 4.86
CA ASP A 504 26.82 -4.64 5.85
C ASP A 504 26.62 -3.20 6.32
N THR A 505 27.36 -2.27 5.74
CA THR A 505 27.30 -0.81 5.97
C THR A 505 27.65 -0.42 7.40
N ASP A 506 28.50 -1.22 8.07
CA ASP A 506 28.80 -1.04 9.48
C ASP A 506 29.91 -0.01 9.77
N GLY A 507 30.58 0.49 8.73
CA GLY A 507 31.66 1.47 8.83
C GLY A 507 33.05 0.87 8.81
N ASP A 508 33.17 -0.46 8.79
CA ASP A 508 34.42 -1.21 8.71
C ASP A 508 34.48 -2.07 7.43
N PHE A 509 35.68 -2.55 7.09
CA PHE A 509 35.86 -3.50 5.99
C PHE A 509 36.66 -4.71 6.47
N ASP A 510 35.98 -5.82 6.72
CA ASP A 510 36.53 -7.01 7.37
C ASP A 510 36.11 -8.35 6.72
N LEU A 511 36.30 -9.46 7.46
CA LEU A 511 35.97 -10.81 6.96
C LEU A 511 34.45 -11.07 6.90
N THR A 512 33.66 -10.34 7.68
CA THR A 512 32.19 -10.39 7.72
C THR A 512 31.63 -9.89 6.39
N ASP A 513 32.15 -8.78 5.86
CA ASP A 513 31.76 -8.25 4.55
C ASP A 513 32.02 -9.24 3.42
N ILE A 514 33.21 -9.84 3.41
CA ILE A 514 33.59 -10.84 2.43
C ILE A 514 32.63 -12.04 2.53
N ALA A 515 32.30 -12.49 3.73
CA ALA A 515 31.39 -13.61 3.92
C ALA A 515 29.98 -13.26 3.43
N LEU A 516 29.51 -12.04 3.68
CA LEU A 516 28.19 -11.56 3.27
C LEU A 516 28.06 -11.44 1.76
N VAL A 517 29.03 -10.82 1.07
CA VAL A 517 29.06 -10.79 -0.40
C VAL A 517 29.15 -12.20 -0.98
N GLY A 518 29.92 -13.09 -0.34
CA GLY A 518 30.01 -14.49 -0.74
C GLY A 518 28.66 -15.22 -0.72
N LYS A 519 27.86 -15.01 0.34
CA LYS A 519 26.49 -15.56 0.47
C LYS A 519 25.52 -14.90 -0.50
N TYR A 520 25.62 -13.59 -0.71
CA TYR A 520 24.81 -12.86 -1.68
C TYR A 520 24.98 -13.41 -3.10
N LEU A 521 26.22 -13.64 -3.54
CA LEU A 521 26.51 -14.14 -4.88
C LEU A 521 25.98 -15.57 -5.15
N ILE A 522 25.64 -16.32 -4.10
CA ILE A 522 25.04 -17.66 -4.20
C ILE A 522 23.56 -17.68 -3.81
N ASN A 523 22.92 -16.50 -3.68
CA ASN A 523 21.52 -16.32 -3.27
C ASN A 523 21.19 -16.95 -1.90
N GLU A 524 22.14 -16.95 -0.97
CA GLU A 524 21.92 -17.38 0.43
C GLU A 524 21.67 -16.20 1.40
N SER A 525 21.90 -14.96 0.96
CA SER A 525 21.56 -13.74 1.70
C SER A 525 21.29 -12.58 0.75
N ASP A 526 20.63 -11.53 1.24
CA ASP A 526 20.46 -10.27 0.50
C ASP A 526 21.49 -9.22 0.97
N LEU A 527 21.75 -8.25 0.11
CA LEU A 527 22.51 -7.03 0.44
C LEU A 527 21.60 -5.82 0.26
N ASN A 528 21.73 -4.85 1.16
CA ASN A 528 21.10 -3.56 0.94
C ASN A 528 21.77 -2.86 -0.25
N LYS A 529 21.06 -1.91 -0.88
CA LYS A 529 21.54 -1.23 -2.11
C LYS A 529 22.91 -0.59 -1.91
N THR A 530 23.14 0.06 -0.78
CA THR A 530 24.43 0.71 -0.49
C THR A 530 25.54 -0.32 -0.29
N GLY A 531 25.32 -1.40 0.45
CA GLY A 531 26.29 -2.48 0.62
C GLY A 531 26.69 -3.07 -0.74
N ALA A 532 25.73 -3.23 -1.65
CA ALA A 532 26.01 -3.64 -3.02
C ALA A 532 26.84 -2.61 -3.81
N GLU A 533 26.59 -1.32 -3.61
CA GLU A 533 27.36 -0.22 -4.22
C GLU A 533 28.78 -0.09 -3.62
N ASN A 534 28.93 -0.21 -2.30
CA ASN A 534 30.20 -0.19 -1.58
C ASN A 534 31.11 -1.35 -2.01
N CYS A 535 30.50 -2.50 -2.26
CA CYS A 535 31.18 -3.71 -2.70
C CYS A 535 31.45 -3.77 -4.21
N ASP A 536 31.09 -2.75 -4.99
CA ASP A 536 31.57 -2.60 -6.37
C ASP A 536 33.05 -2.18 -6.38
N MET A 537 33.91 -3.16 -6.08
CA MET A 537 35.35 -2.93 -5.88
C MET A 537 36.07 -2.54 -7.17
N ASN A 538 35.51 -2.87 -8.33
CA ASN A 538 36.08 -2.58 -9.64
C ASN A 538 35.43 -1.39 -10.36
N THR A 539 34.38 -0.79 -9.78
CA THR A 539 33.61 0.37 -10.27
C THR A 539 32.86 0.17 -11.60
N ASP A 540 32.50 -1.07 -11.94
CA ASP A 540 31.76 -1.43 -13.15
C ASP A 540 30.23 -1.40 -13.00
N LYS A 541 29.76 -1.01 -11.80
CA LYS A 541 28.36 -0.94 -11.37
C LYS A 541 27.66 -2.30 -11.27
N LYS A 542 28.42 -3.39 -11.12
CA LYS A 542 27.88 -4.74 -10.98
C LYS A 542 28.62 -5.49 -9.87
N LEU A 543 27.96 -5.69 -8.74
CA LEU A 543 28.48 -6.60 -7.73
C LEU A 543 28.51 -8.05 -8.24
N ASN A 544 29.71 -8.61 -8.39
CA ASN A 544 29.90 -9.97 -8.89
C ASN A 544 31.14 -10.67 -8.26
N VAL A 545 31.46 -11.87 -8.76
CA VAL A 545 32.57 -12.68 -8.23
C VAL A 545 33.93 -12.00 -8.30
N PHE A 546 34.14 -11.08 -9.25
CA PHE A 546 35.42 -10.35 -9.38
C PHE A 546 35.60 -9.37 -8.22
N ASP A 547 34.53 -8.72 -7.76
CA ASP A 547 34.59 -7.82 -6.61
C ASP A 547 34.90 -8.58 -5.33
N TRP A 548 34.23 -9.72 -5.13
CA TRP A 548 34.49 -10.60 -3.99
C TRP A 548 35.95 -11.09 -3.91
N ILE A 549 36.57 -11.36 -5.06
CA ILE A 549 38.00 -11.72 -5.13
C ILE A 549 38.88 -10.52 -4.75
N ILE A 550 38.53 -9.31 -5.19
CA ILE A 550 39.26 -8.08 -4.84
C ILE A 550 39.18 -7.83 -3.34
N MET A 551 37.98 -7.98 -2.74
CA MET A 551 37.78 -7.85 -1.31
C MET A 551 38.72 -8.81 -0.55
N LYS A 552 38.70 -10.11 -0.87
CA LYS A 552 39.59 -11.12 -0.26
C LYS A 552 41.07 -10.76 -0.33
N ARG A 553 41.52 -10.16 -1.43
CA ARG A 553 42.92 -9.76 -1.61
C ARG A 553 43.28 -8.57 -0.73
N GLU A 554 42.35 -7.62 -0.57
CA GLU A 554 42.58 -6.40 0.20
C GLU A 554 42.57 -6.65 1.72
N THR A 555 41.81 -7.64 2.21
CA THR A 555 41.77 -8.01 3.65
C THR A 555 42.87 -8.98 4.08
N THR A 556 43.66 -9.52 3.13
CA THR A 556 44.80 -10.43 3.41
C THR A 556 46.17 -9.80 3.24
N ALA A 557 46.22 -8.50 2.91
CA ALA A 557 47.43 -7.69 2.78
C ALA A 557 47.63 -6.82 4.03
#